data_AF-A0A443QHV5-F1
#
_entry.id   AF-A0A443QHV5-F1
#
_cell.length_a   1.000
_cell.length_b   1.000
_cell.length_c   1.000
_cell.angle_alpha   90.00
_cell.angle_beta   90.00
_cell.angle_gamma   90.00
#
_symmetry.space_group_name_H-M   'P 1'
#
loop_
_entity.id
_entity.type
_entity.pdbx_description
1 polymer ?
#
loop_
_entity_poly.entity_id
_entity_poly.type
_entity_poly.pdbx_seq_one_letter_code
_entity_poly.pdbx_strand_id
1 'polypeptide(L)'
;MSEKRFEIDSKLTLTTETDDCTPLEGRESQSWFVFAVWRQILELDSSAATLKAVFKSINYEKSKRNFDHSIKIAVNDGLIENKNGLLSICGETRSLTHDWYCFRCFKPAKIILKCNGCERVYHDSCRCFCDERKKCFYCQTRIQEPIRKKLLTKDEINDAIDLVFSKLKSSYSSLMQKSTLKHESEVLTRHVTKLLCKPHFNFSLIEAKVTNTEYQSFFEFATDCKTISYNLNVLYGPESEIGKQCEEMYNFVLKEIELLSYCVECYIRSFHKKRDDHYYWFIMP
;
A
#
# COMPACT_ATOMS: atom_id res chain seq x y z
N MET A 1 19.60 7.25 -20.02
CA MET A 1 18.67 6.14 -20.37
C MET A 1 17.53 6.06 -19.33
N SER A 2 16.82 7.17 -19.10
CA SER A 2 16.02 7.40 -17.88
C SER A 2 14.59 7.88 -18.13
N GLU A 3 13.91 7.38 -19.17
CA GLU A 3 12.60 7.92 -19.59
C GLU A 3 11.49 6.88 -19.81
N LYS A 4 11.61 5.66 -19.24
CA LYS A 4 10.53 4.64 -19.26
C LYS A 4 9.98 4.30 -17.88
N ARG A 5 9.82 5.32 -17.02
CA ARG A 5 9.17 5.21 -15.70
C ARG A 5 7.70 5.66 -15.84
N PHE A 6 6.77 4.75 -15.54
CA PHE A 6 5.32 4.99 -15.38
C PHE A 6 4.50 5.36 -16.63
N GLU A 7 4.37 4.45 -17.60
CA GLU A 7 3.37 4.64 -18.69
C GLU A 7 1.95 4.15 -18.35
N ILE A 8 1.78 3.28 -17.34
CA ILE A 8 0.44 2.77 -16.95
C ILE A 8 -0.38 3.81 -16.16
N ASP A 9 0.28 4.65 -15.36
CA ASP A 9 -0.38 5.76 -14.63
C ASP A 9 -0.55 7.03 -15.49
N SER A 10 0.12 7.14 -16.65
CA SER A 10 0.18 8.36 -17.47
C SER A 10 -0.98 8.55 -18.45
N LYS A 11 -1.85 7.55 -18.62
CA LYS A 11 -2.93 7.55 -19.62
C LYS A 11 -4.33 7.67 -19.02
N LEU A 12 -4.45 8.04 -17.75
CA LEU A 12 -5.76 8.31 -17.13
C LEU A 12 -6.19 9.74 -17.49
N THR A 13 -7.28 9.87 -18.23
CA THR A 13 -7.90 11.16 -18.60
C THR A 13 -8.20 11.94 -17.33
N LEU A 14 -7.46 13.04 -17.13
CA LEU A 14 -7.60 13.92 -15.98
C LEU A 14 -8.85 14.77 -16.17
N THR A 15 -9.83 14.67 -15.26
CA THR A 15 -10.83 15.72 -15.09
C THR A 15 -10.15 16.91 -14.41
N THR A 16 -10.22 18.09 -15.04
CA THR A 16 -9.51 19.32 -14.64
C THR A 16 -10.32 20.24 -13.73
N GLU A 17 -11.47 19.81 -13.21
CA GLU A 17 -12.32 20.64 -12.34
C GLU A 17 -11.67 20.77 -10.94
N THR A 18 -11.19 21.97 -10.62
CA THR A 18 -10.39 22.29 -9.43
C THR A 18 -11.14 22.22 -8.10
N ASP A 19 -12.48 22.10 -8.12
CA ASP A 19 -13.38 22.18 -6.96
C ASP A 19 -13.81 20.82 -6.36
N ASP A 20 -13.15 19.72 -6.76
CA ASP A 20 -13.71 18.37 -6.61
C ASP A 20 -13.12 17.48 -5.49
N CYS A 21 -12.25 17.99 -4.60
CA CYS A 21 -11.81 17.25 -3.41
C CYS A 21 -11.81 18.11 -2.16
N THR A 22 -12.16 17.51 -1.03
CA THR A 22 -12.13 18.22 0.27
C THR A 22 -10.67 18.35 0.72
N PRO A 23 -10.10 19.57 0.78
CA PRO A 23 -8.80 19.78 1.36
C PRO A 23 -8.89 19.57 2.87
N LEU A 24 -7.94 18.82 3.41
CA LEU A 24 -7.80 18.57 4.83
C LEU A 24 -6.43 19.05 5.29
N GLU A 25 -6.36 19.50 6.54
CA GLU A 25 -5.10 19.64 7.24
C GLU A 25 -4.51 18.25 7.43
N GLY A 26 -3.38 18.01 6.77
CA GLY A 26 -2.67 16.74 6.85
C GLY A 26 -1.58 16.77 7.92
N ARG A 27 -0.82 15.68 7.97
CA ARG A 27 0.39 15.59 8.79
C ARG A 27 1.61 15.95 7.99
N GLU A 28 2.65 16.42 8.66
CA GLU A 28 3.94 16.74 8.03
C GLU A 28 5.03 15.70 8.36
N SER A 29 4.85 14.92 9.43
CA SER A 29 5.78 13.88 9.85
C SER A 29 5.80 12.71 8.87
N GLN A 30 7.00 12.17 8.65
CA GLN A 30 7.16 10.93 7.89
C GLN A 30 6.69 9.76 8.74
N SER A 31 5.67 9.03 8.27
CA SER A 31 5.07 7.89 8.98
C SER A 31 6.09 6.81 9.33
N TRP A 32 6.99 6.46 8.42
CA TRP A 32 7.99 5.43 8.64
C TRP A 32 9.05 5.85 9.67
N PHE A 33 9.35 7.14 9.74
CA PHE A 33 10.20 7.68 10.80
C PHE A 33 9.51 7.54 12.16
N VAL A 34 8.24 7.94 12.24
CA VAL A 34 7.43 7.79 13.47
C VAL A 34 7.35 6.33 13.89
N PHE A 35 7.07 5.42 12.96
CA PHE A 35 6.97 4.00 13.23
C PHE A 35 8.29 3.41 13.74
N ALA A 36 9.43 3.81 13.16
CA ALA A 36 10.76 3.43 13.66
C ALA A 36 11.03 3.97 15.08
N VAL A 37 10.64 5.21 15.37
CA VAL A 37 10.76 5.79 16.71
C VAL A 37 9.89 5.04 17.72
N TRP A 38 8.64 4.71 17.36
CA TRP A 38 7.76 3.94 18.23
C TRP A 38 8.32 2.57 18.58
N ARG A 39 8.93 1.86 17.62
CA ARG A 39 9.64 0.61 17.91
C ARG A 39 10.71 0.80 18.97
N GLN A 40 11.54 1.82 18.81
CA GLN A 40 12.61 2.10 19.77
C GLN A 40 12.11 2.57 21.14
N ILE A 41 11.01 3.32 21.19
CA ILE A 41 10.36 3.69 22.46
C ILE A 41 9.83 2.45 23.20
N LEU A 42 9.41 1.41 22.48
CA LEU A 42 8.88 0.18 23.08
C LEU A 42 9.98 -0.85 23.40
N GLU A 43 11.09 -0.83 22.66
CA GLU A 43 12.29 -1.64 22.95
C GLU A 43 13.08 -1.09 24.15
N LEU A 44 13.09 0.23 24.32
CA LEU A 44 13.65 0.89 25.49
C LEU A 44 12.58 0.95 26.59
N ASP A 45 12.94 0.66 27.84
CA ASP A 45 12.00 0.89 28.95
C ASP A 45 11.52 2.35 28.98
N SER A 46 10.29 2.57 29.47
CA SER A 46 9.64 3.90 29.46
C SER A 46 10.46 5.01 30.12
N SER A 47 11.33 4.68 31.08
CA SER A 47 12.25 5.62 31.75
C SER A 47 13.58 5.82 31.00
N ALA A 48 13.90 4.97 30.03
CA ALA A 48 15.14 4.96 29.25
C ALA A 48 14.99 5.51 27.83
N ALA A 49 13.76 5.70 27.34
CA ALA A 49 13.41 6.22 26.00
C ALA A 49 13.74 7.72 25.80
N THR A 50 14.97 8.13 26.14
CA THR A 50 15.44 9.50 25.95
C THR A 50 15.70 9.79 24.46
N LEU A 51 15.58 11.07 24.05
CA LEU A 51 15.96 11.54 22.72
C LEU A 51 17.32 11.01 22.25
N LYS A 52 18.32 11.02 23.15
CA LYS A 52 19.69 10.56 22.86
C LYS A 52 19.77 9.05 22.69
N ALA A 53 19.04 8.28 23.49
CA ALA A 53 19.01 6.82 23.39
C ALA A 53 18.34 6.40 22.08
N VAL A 54 17.15 6.94 21.79
CA VAL A 54 16.42 6.66 20.55
C VAL A 54 17.24 7.06 19.32
N PHE A 55 17.87 8.24 19.30
CA PHE A 55 18.73 8.66 18.19
C PHE A 55 19.90 7.70 17.93
N LYS A 56 20.48 7.11 18.97
CA LYS A 56 21.58 6.15 18.82
C LYS A 56 21.10 4.79 18.29
N SER A 57 19.91 4.37 18.70
CA SER A 57 19.39 3.04 18.35
C SER A 57 18.75 3.00 16.97
N ILE A 58 18.09 4.09 16.54
CA ILE A 58 17.69 4.20 15.14
C ILE A 58 18.97 4.46 14.35
N ASN A 59 19.33 3.53 13.46
CA ASN A 59 20.40 3.71 12.49
C ASN A 59 20.01 4.76 11.43
N TYR A 60 19.64 5.96 11.90
CA TYR A 60 19.18 7.07 11.12
C TYR A 60 20.42 7.75 10.57
N GLU A 61 20.76 7.45 9.31
CA GLU A 61 21.96 7.93 8.62
C GLU A 61 22.07 9.46 8.48
N LYS A 62 21.13 10.22 9.05
CA LYS A 62 21.10 11.68 8.99
C LYS A 62 21.63 12.30 10.28
N SER A 63 22.07 13.55 10.15
CA SER A 63 22.54 14.36 11.28
C SER A 63 21.52 14.43 12.43
N LYS A 64 22.04 14.57 13.67
CA LYS A 64 21.21 14.80 14.87
C LYS A 64 20.20 15.94 14.69
N ARG A 65 20.58 17.01 13.97
CA ARG A 65 19.70 18.14 13.67
C ARG A 65 18.45 17.72 12.89
N ASN A 66 18.60 16.82 11.93
CA ASN A 66 17.46 16.32 11.13
C ASN A 66 16.55 15.41 11.97
N PHE A 67 17.14 14.61 12.86
CA PHE A 67 16.39 13.79 13.81
C PHE A 67 15.56 14.66 14.76
N ASP A 68 16.18 15.65 15.42
CA ASP A 68 15.51 16.57 16.34
C ASP A 68 14.37 17.33 15.64
N HIS A 69 14.59 17.76 14.40
CA HIS A 69 13.56 18.38 13.57
C HIS A 69 12.39 17.44 13.28
N SER A 70 12.67 16.18 12.92
CA SER A 70 11.64 15.18 12.61
C SER A 70 10.83 14.80 13.85
N ILE A 71 11.46 14.72 15.03
CA ILE A 71 10.77 14.55 16.31
C ILE A 71 9.84 15.74 16.58
N LYS A 72 10.31 16.98 16.39
CA LYS A 72 9.48 18.16 16.61
C LYS A 72 8.22 18.15 15.74
N ILE A 73 8.33 17.75 14.47
CA ILE A 73 7.17 17.61 13.59
C ILE A 73 6.22 16.50 14.10
N ALA A 74 6.76 15.33 14.46
CA ALA A 74 5.94 14.23 14.98
C ALA A 74 5.23 14.55 16.31
N VAL A 75 5.83 15.43 17.13
CA VAL A 75 5.19 15.97 18.34
C VAL A 75 4.04 16.91 17.96
N ASN A 76 4.25 17.82 17.01
CA ASN A 76 3.20 18.71 16.53
C ASN A 76 2.02 17.95 15.91
N ASP A 77 2.29 16.84 15.20
CA ASP A 77 1.28 15.97 14.63
C ASP A 77 0.55 15.09 15.66
N GLY A 78 0.92 15.17 16.95
CA GLY A 78 0.32 14.38 18.03
C GLY A 78 0.63 12.88 17.94
N LEU A 79 1.75 12.50 17.33
CA LEU A 79 2.18 11.11 17.19
C LEU A 79 3.20 10.69 18.25
N ILE A 80 3.99 11.64 18.73
CA ILE A 80 5.01 11.44 19.77
C ILE A 80 4.79 12.48 20.86
N GLU A 81 4.97 12.10 22.12
CA GLU A 81 5.09 13.03 23.24
C GLU A 81 6.56 13.16 23.62
N ASN A 82 6.98 14.37 23.98
CA ASN A 82 8.32 14.63 24.51
C ASN A 82 8.22 15.41 25.82
N LYS A 83 8.39 14.71 26.95
CA LYS A 83 8.34 15.29 28.30
C LYS A 83 9.75 15.35 28.84
N ASN A 84 10.32 16.55 28.89
CA ASN A 84 11.68 16.79 29.40
C ASN A 84 12.77 15.92 28.73
N GLY A 85 12.62 15.63 27.43
CA GLY A 85 13.58 14.82 26.66
C GLY A 85 13.29 13.31 26.69
N LEU A 86 12.26 12.87 27.41
CA LEU A 86 11.76 11.51 27.41
C LEU A 86 10.63 11.36 26.38
N LEU A 87 10.80 10.42 25.45
CA LEU A 87 9.86 10.18 24.36
C LEU A 87 8.87 9.08 24.75
N SER A 88 7.60 9.30 24.41
CA SER A 88 6.56 8.28 24.51
C SER A 88 5.62 8.34 23.29
N ILE A 89 4.92 7.24 23.03
CA ILE A 89 3.85 7.22 22.03
C ILE A 89 2.69 8.05 22.59
N CYS A 90 2.13 8.97 21.80
CA CYS A 90 1.01 9.78 22.24
C CYS A 90 -0.21 8.89 22.57
N GLY A 91 -0.90 9.16 23.68
CA GLY A 91 -2.02 8.34 24.16
C GLY A 91 -3.35 8.51 23.41
N GLU A 92 -3.59 9.67 22.78
CA GLU A 92 -4.91 10.00 22.22
C GLU A 92 -5.31 9.12 21.02
N THR A 93 -6.36 8.33 21.15
CA THR A 93 -6.95 7.58 20.04
C THR A 93 -7.97 8.45 19.30
N ARG A 94 -7.68 8.82 18.06
CA ARG A 94 -8.66 9.41 17.15
C ARG A 94 -9.12 8.35 16.17
N SER A 95 -10.44 8.17 16.04
CA SER A 95 -11.01 7.36 14.97
C SER A 95 -10.62 7.98 13.63
N LEU A 96 -9.96 7.22 12.76
CA LEU A 96 -9.56 7.71 11.44
C LEU A 96 -10.71 7.52 10.46
N THR A 97 -11.22 8.63 9.93
CA THR A 97 -12.18 8.65 8.83
C THR A 97 -11.50 8.70 7.45
N HIS A 98 -10.18 8.93 7.45
CA HIS A 98 -9.33 9.07 6.27
C HIS A 98 -7.86 8.83 6.63
N ASP A 99 -7.07 8.48 5.62
CA ASP A 99 -5.62 8.34 5.72
C ASP A 99 -4.93 9.71 5.84
N TRP A 100 -3.71 9.73 6.39
CA TRP A 100 -2.91 10.95 6.55
C TRP A 100 -1.84 11.13 5.47
N TYR A 101 -1.61 10.09 4.66
CA TYR A 101 -0.49 9.99 3.75
C TYR A 101 -1.01 9.72 2.35
N CYS A 102 -0.36 10.35 1.36
CA CYS A 102 -0.81 10.26 -0.02
C CYS A 102 -0.79 8.79 -0.50
N PHE A 103 -1.91 8.28 -1.01
CA PHE A 103 -2.02 6.88 -1.43
C PHE A 103 -1.07 6.49 -2.56
N ARG A 104 -0.64 7.48 -3.36
CA ARG A 104 0.25 7.27 -4.51
C ARG A 104 1.74 7.30 -4.12
N CYS A 105 2.16 8.29 -3.33
CA CYS A 105 3.58 8.51 -3.04
C CYS A 105 3.96 8.28 -1.57
N PHE A 106 2.98 7.95 -0.71
CA PHE A 106 3.13 7.60 0.70
C PHE A 106 3.62 8.75 1.60
N LYS A 107 3.83 9.94 1.03
CA LYS A 107 4.42 11.08 1.73
C LYS A 107 3.35 11.93 2.45
N PRO A 108 3.74 12.59 3.55
CA PRO A 108 2.92 13.58 4.24
C PRO A 108 2.76 14.88 3.42
N ALA A 109 1.83 15.73 3.84
CA ALA A 109 1.75 17.13 3.44
C ALA A 109 0.84 17.91 4.41
N LYS A 110 1.15 19.19 4.57
CA LYS A 110 0.31 20.13 5.35
C LYS A 110 -1.13 20.20 4.84
N ILE A 111 -1.32 20.14 3.52
CA ILE A 111 -2.63 20.06 2.88
C ILE A 111 -2.68 18.78 2.07
N ILE A 112 -3.70 17.96 2.32
CA ILE A 112 -3.94 16.72 1.60
C ILE A 112 -5.41 16.62 1.21
N LEU A 113 -5.69 15.94 0.10
CA LEU A 113 -7.01 15.99 -0.52
C LEU A 113 -7.68 14.65 -0.34
N LYS A 114 -8.82 14.65 0.33
CA LYS A 114 -9.59 13.43 0.59
C LYS A 114 -10.48 13.05 -0.58
N CYS A 115 -10.47 11.77 -0.92
CA CYS A 115 -11.45 11.19 -1.82
C CYS A 115 -12.83 11.13 -1.15
N ASN A 116 -13.90 11.45 -1.89
CA ASN A 116 -15.25 11.40 -1.31
C ASN A 116 -15.82 9.99 -1.25
N GLY A 117 -15.29 9.04 -2.03
CA GLY A 117 -15.77 7.66 -2.07
C GLY A 117 -15.02 6.69 -1.15
N CYS A 118 -13.91 7.09 -0.53
CA CYS A 118 -13.13 6.20 0.37
C CYS A 118 -12.29 7.00 1.38
N GLU A 119 -11.49 6.28 2.16
CA GLU A 119 -10.56 6.79 3.16
C GLU A 119 -9.29 7.41 2.57
N ARG A 120 -8.97 7.14 1.29
CA ARG A 120 -7.71 7.52 0.66
C ARG A 120 -7.59 9.03 0.47
N VAL A 121 -6.35 9.50 0.58
CA VAL A 121 -5.98 10.91 0.38
C VAL A 121 -4.82 11.05 -0.62
N TYR A 122 -4.70 12.22 -1.23
CA TYR A 122 -3.72 12.48 -2.28
C TYR A 122 -3.11 13.89 -2.17
N HIS A 123 -1.86 14.04 -2.60
CA HIS A 123 -1.36 15.37 -2.98
C HIS A 123 -2.02 15.83 -4.27
N ASP A 124 -2.03 17.14 -4.49
CA ASP A 124 -2.60 17.74 -5.69
C ASP A 124 -2.00 17.17 -6.99
N SER A 125 -0.68 17.06 -7.05
CA SER A 125 0.05 16.48 -8.18
C SER A 125 -0.02 14.95 -8.25
N CYS A 126 -0.57 14.30 -7.22
CA CYS A 126 -0.64 12.84 -7.13
C CYS A 126 -2.03 12.29 -7.38
N ARG A 127 -3.04 13.15 -7.57
CA ARG A 127 -4.42 12.72 -7.79
C ARG A 127 -4.51 11.86 -9.06
N CYS A 128 -5.26 10.77 -8.98
CA CYS A 128 -5.69 9.98 -10.13
C CYS A 128 -7.22 9.88 -10.05
N PHE A 129 -7.91 10.70 -10.85
CA PHE A 129 -9.37 10.76 -10.88
C PHE A 129 -9.94 9.73 -11.84
N CYS A 130 -11.15 9.26 -11.54
CA CYS A 130 -12.00 8.57 -12.51
C CYS A 130 -13.07 9.53 -13.03
N ASP A 131 -13.85 9.07 -14.00
CA ASP A 131 -14.96 9.83 -14.60
C ASP A 131 -16.09 10.15 -13.59
N GLU A 132 -16.09 9.49 -12.43
CA GLU A 132 -17.02 9.82 -11.35
C GLU A 132 -16.51 10.99 -10.51
N ARG A 133 -17.31 12.07 -10.46
CA ARG A 133 -17.01 13.27 -9.69
C ARG A 133 -16.58 12.95 -8.25
N LYS A 134 -15.48 13.59 -7.83
CA LYS A 134 -14.94 13.55 -6.46
C LYS A 134 -14.49 12.15 -5.97
N LYS A 135 -14.39 11.17 -6.87
CA LYS A 135 -13.89 9.83 -6.55
C LYS A 135 -12.53 9.60 -7.17
N CYS A 136 -11.69 8.86 -6.45
CA CYS A 136 -10.41 8.41 -6.99
C CYS A 136 -10.62 7.20 -7.90
N PHE A 137 -9.65 6.97 -8.78
CA PHE A 137 -9.57 5.79 -9.65
C PHE A 137 -9.88 4.45 -8.94
N TYR A 138 -9.45 4.31 -7.69
CA TYR A 138 -9.64 3.10 -6.87
C TYR A 138 -10.99 3.01 -6.14
N CYS A 139 -11.91 3.97 -6.34
CA CYS A 139 -13.29 3.90 -5.86
C CYS A 139 -14.23 3.28 -6.90
N GLN A 140 -13.82 3.23 -8.16
CA GLN A 140 -14.68 2.75 -9.23
C GLN A 140 -14.86 1.25 -9.08
N THR A 141 -16.10 0.80 -8.87
CA THR A 141 -16.45 -0.61 -8.98
C THR A 141 -16.41 -0.98 -10.46
N ARG A 142 -15.35 -1.68 -10.87
CA ARG A 142 -15.18 -2.13 -12.26
C ARG A 142 -15.71 -3.55 -12.39
N ILE A 143 -16.75 -3.70 -13.19
CA ILE A 143 -17.15 -5.00 -13.72
C ILE A 143 -16.07 -5.41 -14.73
N GLN A 144 -15.70 -6.70 -14.73
CA GLN A 144 -14.71 -7.21 -15.67
C GLN A 144 -15.19 -7.01 -17.12
N GLU A 145 -14.41 -6.27 -17.91
CA GLU A 145 -14.69 -6.10 -19.33
C GLU A 145 -14.50 -7.43 -20.08
N PRO A 146 -15.27 -7.67 -21.16
CA PRO A 146 -15.10 -8.88 -21.97
C PRO A 146 -13.69 -9.00 -22.54
N ILE A 147 -13.03 -10.12 -22.28
CA ILE A 147 -11.71 -10.43 -22.84
C ILE A 147 -11.93 -11.32 -24.07
N ARG A 148 -11.42 -10.88 -25.23
CA ARG A 148 -11.65 -11.56 -26.52
C ARG A 148 -13.13 -11.83 -26.82
N LYS A 149 -14.00 -10.85 -26.52
CA LYS A 149 -15.47 -10.93 -26.69
C LYS A 149 -16.17 -11.94 -25.76
N LYS A 150 -15.45 -12.58 -24.83
CA LYS A 150 -16.02 -13.44 -23.79
C LYS A 150 -16.19 -12.64 -22.50
N LEU A 151 -17.41 -12.61 -21.98
CA LEU A 151 -17.65 -12.17 -20.61
C LEU A 151 -17.26 -13.32 -19.69
N LEU A 152 -16.31 -13.07 -18.79
CA LEU A 152 -15.86 -14.08 -17.84
C LEU A 152 -16.86 -14.23 -16.71
N THR A 153 -17.06 -15.47 -16.27
CA THR A 153 -17.82 -15.72 -15.04
C THR A 153 -16.99 -15.31 -13.82
N LYS A 154 -17.68 -15.14 -12.69
CA LYS A 154 -17.03 -14.86 -11.42
C LYS A 154 -16.01 -15.96 -11.04
N ASP A 155 -16.33 -17.21 -11.30
CA ASP A 155 -15.43 -18.34 -11.02
C ASP A 155 -14.20 -18.30 -11.93
N GLU A 156 -14.36 -18.04 -13.23
CA GLU A 156 -13.23 -17.91 -14.18
C GLU A 156 -12.28 -16.77 -13.79
N ILE A 157 -12.81 -15.66 -13.27
CA ILE A 157 -12.02 -14.54 -12.75
C ILE A 157 -11.23 -14.99 -11.52
N ASN A 158 -11.87 -15.66 -10.56
CA ASN A 158 -11.20 -16.05 -9.32
C ASN A 158 -10.20 -17.20 -9.53
N ASP A 159 -10.46 -18.14 -10.44
CA ASP A 159 -9.51 -19.17 -10.85
C ASP A 159 -8.24 -18.54 -11.43
N ALA A 160 -8.39 -17.55 -12.31
CA ALA A 160 -7.26 -16.82 -12.88
C ALA A 160 -6.49 -16.02 -11.81
N ILE A 161 -7.20 -15.37 -10.89
CA ILE A 161 -6.58 -14.66 -9.75
C ILE A 161 -5.82 -15.63 -8.85
N ASP A 162 -6.34 -16.82 -8.58
CA ASP A 162 -5.68 -17.82 -7.74
C ASP A 162 -4.30 -18.23 -8.30
N LEU A 163 -4.19 -18.36 -9.62
CA LEU A 163 -2.90 -18.61 -10.28
C LEU A 163 -1.93 -17.43 -10.09
N VAL A 164 -2.39 -16.19 -10.23
CA VAL A 164 -1.57 -14.99 -9.98
C VAL A 164 -1.15 -14.95 -8.51
N PHE A 165 -2.09 -15.21 -7.59
CA PHE A 165 -1.85 -15.21 -6.16
C PHE A 165 -0.86 -16.29 -5.73
N SER A 166 -0.93 -17.47 -6.35
CA SER A 166 0.05 -18.55 -6.15
C SER A 166 1.47 -18.13 -6.57
N LYS A 167 1.62 -17.41 -7.69
CA LYS A 167 2.92 -16.84 -8.09
C LYS A 167 3.41 -15.77 -7.12
N LEU A 168 2.50 -14.88 -6.67
CA LEU A 168 2.82 -13.89 -5.64
C LEU A 168 3.33 -14.55 -4.37
N LYS A 169 2.64 -15.59 -3.90
CA LYS A 169 2.98 -16.31 -2.67
C LYS A 169 4.35 -16.97 -2.73
N SER A 170 4.69 -17.56 -3.88
CA SER A 170 6.02 -18.14 -4.08
C SER A 170 7.13 -17.10 -4.19
N SER A 171 6.86 -15.95 -4.82
CA SER A 171 7.90 -14.94 -5.13
C SER A 171 8.10 -13.89 -4.04
N TYR A 172 7.07 -13.60 -3.24
CA TYR A 172 7.03 -12.49 -2.27
C TYR A 172 6.64 -12.91 -0.86
N SER A 173 6.90 -14.17 -0.48
CA SER A 173 6.51 -14.75 0.82
C SER A 173 6.98 -13.92 2.04
N SER A 174 8.21 -13.41 2.02
CA SER A 174 8.75 -12.53 3.07
C SER A 174 7.91 -11.26 3.24
N LEU A 175 7.56 -10.60 2.12
CA LEU A 175 6.73 -9.40 2.12
C LEU A 175 5.32 -9.69 2.65
N MET A 176 4.76 -10.84 2.28
CA MET A 176 3.46 -11.28 2.79
C MET A 176 3.48 -11.45 4.31
N GLN A 177 4.53 -12.06 4.88
CA GLN A 177 4.68 -12.18 6.32
C GLN A 177 4.77 -10.80 7.00
N LYS A 178 5.53 -9.86 6.42
CA LYS A 178 5.63 -8.49 6.94
C LYS A 178 4.28 -7.76 6.96
N SER A 179 3.40 -8.00 5.98
CA SER A 179 2.05 -7.40 5.95
C SER A 179 1.17 -7.79 7.13
N THR A 180 1.47 -8.93 7.79
CA THR A 180 0.67 -9.41 8.93
C THR A 180 1.01 -8.72 10.25
N LEU A 181 2.16 -8.03 10.30
CA LEU A 181 2.72 -7.42 11.53
C LEU A 181 2.88 -8.38 12.71
N LYS A 182 2.82 -9.71 12.50
CA LYS A 182 2.90 -10.72 13.57
C LYS A 182 4.21 -10.70 14.38
N HIS A 183 5.28 -10.16 13.82
CA HIS A 183 6.58 -10.01 14.49
C HIS A 183 6.74 -8.68 15.21
N GLU A 184 5.77 -7.76 15.09
CA GLU A 184 5.74 -6.51 15.82
C GLU A 184 5.05 -6.70 17.17
N SER A 185 5.36 -5.87 18.17
CA SER A 185 4.70 -5.98 19.47
C SER A 185 3.21 -5.65 19.38
N GLU A 186 2.39 -6.25 20.26
CA GLU A 186 0.95 -6.01 20.29
C GLU A 186 0.65 -4.52 20.54
N VAL A 187 1.41 -3.89 21.44
CA VAL A 187 1.30 -2.46 21.75
C VAL A 187 1.56 -1.61 20.50
N LEU A 188 2.61 -1.92 19.75
CA LEU A 188 2.92 -1.21 18.51
C LEU A 188 1.80 -1.38 17.48
N THR A 189 1.32 -2.60 17.29
CA THR A 189 0.26 -2.94 16.33
C THR A 189 -1.03 -2.17 16.64
N ARG A 190 -1.39 -1.99 17.91
CA ARG A 190 -2.53 -1.16 18.31
C ARG A 190 -2.37 0.30 17.88
N HIS A 191 -1.15 0.84 17.96
CA HIS A 191 -0.86 2.22 17.57
C HIS A 191 -0.77 2.44 16.05
N VAL A 192 -0.60 1.39 15.23
CA VAL A 192 -0.59 1.52 13.76
C VAL A 192 -1.89 2.12 13.21
N THR A 193 -3.02 1.93 13.91
CA THR A 193 -4.30 2.59 13.62
C THR A 193 -4.23 4.11 13.59
N LYS A 194 -3.21 4.73 14.21
CA LYS A 194 -2.97 6.17 14.15
C LYS A 194 -2.34 6.61 12.84
N LEU A 195 -1.67 5.71 12.11
CA LEU A 195 -0.99 5.97 10.84
C LEU A 195 -1.81 5.53 9.63
N LEU A 196 -2.62 4.47 9.78
CA LEU A 196 -3.34 3.80 8.70
C LEU A 196 -4.81 3.62 9.02
N CYS A 197 -5.69 3.86 8.05
CA CYS A 197 -7.12 3.53 8.17
C CYS A 197 -7.41 2.03 8.13
N LYS A 198 -6.64 1.26 7.35
CA LYS A 198 -6.82 -0.18 7.15
C LYS A 198 -5.59 -0.97 7.62
N PRO A 199 -5.19 -0.86 8.90
CA PRO A 199 -3.91 -1.38 9.41
C PRO A 199 -3.84 -2.91 9.39
N HIS A 200 -4.99 -3.58 9.40
CA HIS A 200 -5.08 -5.05 9.40
C HIS A 200 -5.33 -5.63 8.00
N PHE A 201 -5.42 -4.79 6.96
CA PHE A 201 -5.56 -5.28 5.60
C PHE A 201 -4.25 -5.87 5.10
N ASN A 202 -4.21 -7.19 4.90
CA ASN A 202 -3.00 -7.96 4.64
C ASN A 202 -3.27 -9.14 3.70
N PHE A 203 -2.23 -9.88 3.32
CA PHE A 203 -2.34 -10.93 2.32
C PHE A 203 -3.14 -12.16 2.76
N SER A 204 -3.32 -12.40 4.06
CA SER A 204 -4.22 -13.47 4.54
C SER A 204 -5.68 -13.14 4.27
N LEU A 205 -6.06 -11.85 4.27
CA LEU A 205 -7.40 -11.44 3.85
C LEU A 205 -7.56 -11.56 2.33
N ILE A 206 -6.54 -11.24 1.54
CA ILE A 206 -6.57 -11.51 0.08
C ILE A 206 -6.73 -13.00 -0.18
N GLU A 207 -5.99 -13.87 0.50
CA GLU A 207 -6.08 -15.33 0.38
C GLU A 207 -7.51 -15.82 0.69
N ALA A 208 -8.14 -15.30 1.74
CA ALA A 208 -9.53 -15.61 2.06
C ALA A 208 -10.48 -15.14 0.94
N LYS A 209 -10.31 -13.92 0.42
CA LYS A 209 -11.12 -13.40 -0.69
C LYS A 209 -10.98 -14.25 -1.96
N VAL A 210 -9.77 -14.72 -2.29
CA VAL A 210 -9.53 -15.62 -3.42
C VAL A 210 -10.24 -16.96 -3.18
N THR A 211 -10.05 -17.56 -2.01
CA THR A 211 -10.61 -18.87 -1.64
C THR A 211 -12.14 -18.85 -1.64
N ASN A 212 -12.74 -17.77 -1.16
CA ASN A 212 -14.18 -17.58 -1.11
C ASN A 212 -14.77 -17.09 -2.44
N THR A 213 -13.96 -16.96 -3.50
CA THR A 213 -14.35 -16.40 -4.79
C THR A 213 -15.04 -15.04 -4.63
N GLU A 214 -14.40 -14.05 -4.02
CA GLU A 214 -15.06 -12.76 -3.72
C GLU A 214 -14.88 -11.70 -4.81
N TYR A 215 -13.81 -11.79 -5.60
CA TYR A 215 -13.45 -10.76 -6.57
C TYR A 215 -14.39 -10.71 -7.77
N GLN A 216 -14.78 -9.50 -8.18
CA GLN A 216 -15.61 -9.26 -9.37
C GLN A 216 -14.81 -8.87 -10.61
N SER A 217 -13.54 -8.50 -10.44
CA SER A 217 -12.63 -8.17 -11.54
C SER A 217 -11.17 -8.27 -11.11
N PHE A 218 -10.28 -8.36 -12.10
CA PHE A 218 -8.83 -8.30 -11.84
C PHE A 218 -8.40 -6.97 -11.22
N PHE A 219 -9.14 -5.89 -11.51
CA PHE A 219 -8.88 -4.58 -10.96
C PHE A 219 -9.09 -4.50 -9.44
N GLU A 220 -10.11 -5.18 -8.93
CA GLU A 220 -10.37 -5.25 -7.48
C GLU A 220 -9.21 -5.94 -6.76
N PHE A 221 -8.73 -7.07 -7.29
CA PHE A 221 -7.55 -7.76 -6.79
C PHE A 221 -6.29 -6.88 -6.81
N ALA A 222 -6.03 -6.17 -7.92
CA ALA A 222 -4.92 -5.22 -8.01
C ALA A 222 -5.01 -4.12 -6.94
N THR A 223 -6.22 -3.62 -6.69
CA THR A 223 -6.48 -2.55 -5.72
C THR A 223 -6.21 -3.02 -4.29
N ASP A 224 -6.53 -4.28 -3.97
CA ASP A 224 -6.22 -4.88 -2.69
C ASP A 224 -4.70 -5.07 -2.51
N CYS A 225 -4.00 -5.57 -3.54
CA CYS A 225 -2.53 -5.62 -3.52
C CYS A 225 -1.89 -4.22 -3.36
N LYS A 226 -2.45 -3.20 -4.01
CA LYS A 226 -1.99 -1.81 -3.86
C LYS A 226 -2.21 -1.29 -2.45
N THR A 227 -3.32 -1.66 -1.80
CA THR A 227 -3.62 -1.27 -0.42
C THR A 227 -2.60 -1.83 0.56
N ILE A 228 -2.19 -3.09 0.38
CA ILE A 228 -1.10 -3.66 1.19
C ILE A 228 0.24 -2.98 0.91
N SER A 229 0.56 -2.73 -0.37
CA SER A 229 1.74 -1.96 -0.77
C SER A 229 1.76 -0.56 -0.12
N TYR A 230 0.63 0.14 -0.09
CA TYR A 230 0.47 1.41 0.60
C TYR A 230 0.75 1.29 2.10
N ASN A 231 0.10 0.34 2.79
CA ASN A 231 0.30 0.12 4.22
C ASN A 231 1.78 -0.10 4.57
N LEU A 232 2.46 -0.96 3.82
CA LEU A 232 3.87 -1.26 4.03
C LEU A 232 4.77 -0.05 3.72
N ASN A 233 4.51 0.71 2.66
CA ASN A 233 5.27 1.91 2.35
C ASN A 233 5.09 3.03 3.39
N VAL A 234 3.89 3.17 3.95
CA VAL A 234 3.65 4.10 5.06
C VAL A 234 4.44 3.67 6.30
N LEU A 235 4.51 2.38 6.61
CA LEU A 235 5.19 1.90 7.81
C LEU A 235 6.72 1.84 7.68
N TYR A 236 7.24 1.36 6.56
CA TYR A 236 8.67 1.08 6.38
C TYR A 236 9.37 2.10 5.49
N GLY A 237 8.62 2.88 4.73
CA GLY A 237 9.13 3.92 3.83
C GLY A 237 9.45 3.38 2.43
N PRO A 238 9.22 4.19 1.38
CA PRO A 238 9.41 3.76 -0.01
C PRO A 238 10.87 3.49 -0.40
N GLU A 239 11.81 4.14 0.27
CA GLU A 239 13.24 3.95 0.00
C GLU A 239 13.83 2.72 0.71
N SER A 240 13.08 2.10 1.63
CA SER A 240 13.50 0.89 2.34
C SER A 240 13.51 -0.32 1.41
N GLU A 241 14.22 -1.37 1.81
CA GLU A 241 14.18 -2.65 1.09
C GLU A 241 12.75 -3.19 0.95
N ILE A 242 11.94 -3.04 2.00
CA ILE A 242 10.52 -3.42 1.99
C ILE A 242 9.73 -2.57 0.99
N GLY A 243 10.01 -1.27 0.92
CA GLY A 243 9.39 -0.34 -0.02
C GLY A 243 9.69 -0.70 -1.49
N LYS A 244 10.96 -1.01 -1.79
CA LYS A 244 11.39 -1.48 -3.12
C LYS A 244 10.70 -2.79 -3.50
N GLN A 245 10.66 -3.76 -2.58
CA GLN A 245 9.94 -5.02 -2.79
C GLN A 245 8.43 -4.80 -3.00
N CYS A 246 7.82 -3.81 -2.34
CA CYS A 246 6.42 -3.45 -2.58
C CYS A 246 6.17 -2.88 -3.99
N GLU A 247 7.11 -2.09 -4.51
CA GLU A 247 7.04 -1.57 -5.88
C GLU A 247 7.20 -2.71 -6.89
N GLU A 248 8.19 -3.57 -6.71
CA GLU A 248 8.42 -4.76 -7.54
C GLU A 248 7.21 -5.69 -7.55
N MET A 249 6.66 -5.99 -6.37
CA MET A 249 5.46 -6.83 -6.21
C MET A 249 4.26 -6.22 -6.92
N TYR A 250 3.99 -4.93 -6.75
CA TYR A 250 2.83 -4.32 -7.39
C TYR A 250 2.99 -4.26 -8.91
N ASN A 251 4.19 -3.95 -9.41
CA ASN A 251 4.50 -4.02 -10.83
C ASN A 251 4.35 -5.44 -11.40
N PHE A 252 4.73 -6.47 -10.63
CA PHE A 252 4.47 -7.85 -10.98
C PHE A 252 2.97 -8.12 -11.12
N VAL A 253 2.15 -7.73 -10.14
CA VAL A 253 0.67 -7.88 -10.21
C VAL A 253 0.11 -7.23 -11.47
N LEU A 254 0.50 -5.98 -11.77
CA LEU A 254 0.02 -5.26 -12.94
C LEU A 254 0.38 -5.98 -14.25
N LYS A 255 1.59 -6.53 -14.35
CA LYS A 255 2.01 -7.30 -15.53
C LYS A 255 1.22 -8.60 -15.68
N GLU A 256 0.98 -9.33 -14.59
CA GLU A 256 0.19 -10.57 -14.65
C GLU A 256 -1.26 -10.28 -15.07
N ILE A 257 -1.85 -9.17 -14.59
CA ILE A 257 -3.19 -8.73 -15.01
C ILE A 257 -3.21 -8.29 -16.47
N GLU A 258 -2.17 -7.59 -16.93
CA GLU A 258 -2.02 -7.26 -18.35
C GLU A 258 -2.00 -8.53 -19.21
N LEU A 259 -1.26 -9.56 -18.80
CA LEU A 259 -1.24 -10.86 -19.48
C LEU A 259 -2.62 -11.52 -19.52
N LEU A 260 -3.35 -11.51 -18.41
CA LEU A 260 -4.73 -11.99 -18.34
C LEU A 260 -5.65 -11.21 -19.30
N SER A 261 -5.46 -9.89 -19.43
CA SER A 261 -6.27 -9.05 -20.32
C SER A 261 -6.12 -9.41 -21.82
N TYR A 262 -5.00 -10.02 -22.22
CA TYR A 262 -4.84 -10.52 -23.60
C TYR A 262 -5.63 -11.79 -23.86
N CYS A 263 -5.59 -12.75 -22.92
CA CYS A 263 -6.35 -14.01 -22.96
C CYS A 263 -6.19 -14.80 -21.65
N VAL A 264 -7.30 -15.02 -20.94
CA VAL A 264 -7.28 -15.79 -19.69
C VAL A 264 -6.96 -17.27 -19.94
N GLU A 265 -7.53 -17.87 -20.99
CA GLU A 265 -7.27 -19.27 -21.31
C GLU A 265 -5.79 -19.52 -21.67
N CYS A 266 -5.18 -18.62 -22.46
CA CYS A 266 -3.75 -18.74 -22.78
C CYS A 266 -2.89 -18.59 -21.51
N TYR A 267 -3.25 -17.67 -20.62
CA TYR A 267 -2.54 -17.48 -19.36
C TYR A 267 -2.60 -18.74 -18.48
N ILE A 268 -3.80 -19.31 -18.27
CA ILE A 268 -3.99 -20.55 -17.51
C ILE A 268 -3.19 -21.70 -18.13
N ARG A 269 -3.28 -21.88 -19.45
CA ARG A 269 -2.52 -22.92 -20.18
C ARG A 269 -1.00 -22.75 -20.01
N SER A 270 -0.51 -21.52 -20.07
CA SER A 270 0.92 -21.21 -19.88
C SER A 270 1.41 -21.57 -18.47
N PHE A 271 0.52 -21.50 -17.48
CA PHE A 271 0.81 -21.85 -16.09
C PHE A 271 0.91 -23.36 -15.91
N HIS A 272 -0.03 -24.12 -16.49
CA HIS A 272 -0.07 -25.58 -16.39
C HIS A 272 0.87 -26.31 -17.36
N LYS A 273 1.83 -25.61 -18.00
CA LYS A 273 2.84 -26.25 -18.86
C LYS A 273 3.54 -27.38 -18.09
N LYS A 274 3.29 -28.63 -18.48
CA LYS A 274 4.07 -29.76 -17.96
C LYS A 274 5.46 -29.69 -18.57
N ARG A 275 6.50 -30.04 -17.79
CA ARG A 275 7.90 -30.06 -18.28
C ARG A 275 8.09 -30.95 -19.51
N ASP A 276 7.21 -31.93 -19.72
CA ASP A 276 7.25 -32.88 -20.84
C ASP A 276 6.26 -32.54 -21.98
N ASP A 277 5.43 -31.50 -21.85
CA ASP A 277 4.54 -31.05 -22.94
C ASP A 277 5.28 -30.07 -23.84
N HIS A 278 5.94 -30.62 -24.86
CA HIS A 278 6.57 -29.86 -25.94
C HIS A 278 5.52 -29.00 -26.68
N TYR A 279 5.38 -27.72 -26.30
CA TYR A 279 4.69 -26.65 -27.04
C TYR A 279 3.19 -26.85 -27.36
N TYR A 280 2.56 -27.97 -26.99
CA TYR A 280 1.15 -28.24 -27.28
C TYR A 280 0.20 -27.17 -26.74
N TRP A 281 0.51 -26.61 -25.57
CA TRP A 281 -0.30 -25.54 -24.98
C TRP A 281 -0.35 -24.25 -25.83
N PHE A 282 0.67 -23.99 -26.66
CA PHE A 282 0.78 -22.80 -27.50
C PHE A 282 0.07 -22.94 -28.86
N ILE A 283 -0.08 -24.17 -29.36
CA ILE A 283 -0.77 -24.46 -30.62
C ILE A 283 -2.28 -24.70 -30.45
N MET A 284 -2.76 -24.70 -29.21
CA MET A 284 -4.19 -24.78 -28.93
C MET A 284 -4.88 -23.45 -29.28
N PRO A 285 -5.96 -23.48 -30.08
CA PRO A 285 -6.70 -22.27 -30.48
C PRO A 285 -7.17 -21.41 -29.29
#